data_AF-A0A8K0XJP6-F1
#
_entry.id   AF-A0A8K0XJP6-F1
#
_cell.length_a   1.000
_cell.length_b   1.000
_cell.length_c   1.000
_cell.angle_alpha   90.00
_cell.angle_beta   90.00
_cell.angle_gamma   90.00
#
_symmetry.space_group_name_H-M   'P 1'
#
loop_
_entity.id
_entity.type
_entity.pdbx_description
1 polymer ?
#
loop_
_entity_poly.entity_id
_entity_poly.type
_entity_poly.pdbx_seq_one_letter_code
_entity_poly.pdbx_strand_id
1 'polypeptide(L)'
;MKRSLPLVSYGSSDEENTQSDSEEAVTKPSLPPSKKRKLPTLSSTFVPEIPKDNPALHQGRVRTTPHVEGQYAAYVFVPLQVERKSKLAELLSKIITKAKELVPTLHRIGFDGSNEGNMELHVSLSRPIYLRAHQRDEIKHAVRRIAKTHHPFNASFATFSELENDERTRTFVTLEIGAGHTELTTMAEALIPTLRTIRQKEFYSEPRFHASIAWALLQKASQQQQTTDAATTTPVSLEPLESQTPPGPDPASEQFPTIERLPSEVIPGLKSEFGSALVDGAIGTFHVDTICVRIGKDVSRWKLAG
;
A
#
# COMPACT_ATOMS: atom_id res chain seq x y z
N MET A 1 -14.06 55.78 28.54
CA MET A 1 -14.23 54.67 29.51
C MET A 1 -13.19 53.60 29.20
N LYS A 2 -12.47 53.09 30.22
CA LYS A 2 -11.49 52.00 30.07
C LYS A 2 -12.19 50.65 30.29
N ARG A 3 -11.80 49.60 29.56
CA ARG A 3 -11.99 48.20 29.99
C ARG A 3 -10.70 47.42 29.73
N SER A 4 -10.08 46.98 30.82
CA SER A 4 -8.90 46.12 30.86
C SER A 4 -9.30 44.65 30.68
N LEU A 5 -8.47 43.88 29.97
CA LEU A 5 -8.56 42.43 29.94
C LEU A 5 -7.91 41.84 31.21
N PRO A 6 -8.52 40.85 31.88
CA PRO A 6 -7.88 40.16 33.01
C PRO A 6 -6.84 39.16 32.50
N LEU A 7 -5.64 39.18 33.08
CA LEU A 7 -4.65 38.11 32.91
C LEU A 7 -5.11 36.86 33.67
N VAL A 8 -4.82 35.68 33.10
CA VAL A 8 -5.05 34.39 33.75
C VAL A 8 -3.91 34.11 34.75
N SER A 9 -4.24 33.90 36.02
CA SER A 9 -3.27 33.53 37.05
C SER A 9 -3.04 32.02 37.10
N TYR A 10 -1.79 31.60 36.95
CA TYR A 10 -1.37 30.22 37.24
C TYR A 10 -1.28 30.03 38.76
N GLY A 11 -2.10 29.15 39.31
CA GLY A 11 -1.95 28.64 40.67
C GLY A 11 -1.06 27.40 40.69
N SER A 12 0.24 27.59 40.89
CA SER A 12 1.15 26.53 41.34
C SER A 12 1.36 26.72 42.83
N SER A 13 1.11 25.67 43.62
CA SER A 13 1.56 25.58 45.00
C SER A 13 1.91 24.12 45.27
N ASP A 14 3.21 23.88 45.40
CA ASP A 14 3.75 22.74 46.13
C ASP A 14 3.59 22.99 47.65
N GLU A 15 3.80 21.95 48.45
CA GLU A 15 4.41 21.93 49.81
C GLU A 15 4.14 20.55 50.46
N GLU A 16 5.19 19.95 51.03
CA GLU A 16 5.16 18.58 51.58
C GLU A 16 4.88 18.52 53.10
N ASN A 17 4.60 17.28 53.55
CA ASN A 17 5.00 16.70 54.84
C ASN A 17 4.13 16.95 56.09
N THR A 18 3.56 15.87 56.64
CA THR A 18 3.97 15.29 57.95
C THR A 18 3.26 13.95 58.25
N GLN A 19 3.99 13.02 58.88
CA GLN A 19 3.46 11.75 59.39
C GLN A 19 2.87 11.88 60.81
N SER A 20 1.78 11.18 61.10
CA SER A 20 1.51 10.59 62.41
C SER A 20 0.48 9.46 62.31
N ASP A 21 0.74 8.37 63.03
CA ASP A 21 -0.02 7.12 63.03
C ASP A 21 -1.03 7.06 64.20
N SER A 22 -2.24 6.54 63.95
CA SER A 22 -3.13 5.96 64.98
C SER A 22 -4.44 5.43 64.36
N GLU A 23 -4.82 4.22 64.75
CA GLU A 23 -6.04 3.51 64.35
C GLU A 23 -7.30 4.10 65.03
N GLU A 24 -8.42 4.23 64.32
CA GLU A 24 -9.76 3.95 64.89
C GLU A 24 -10.84 3.80 63.80
N ALA A 25 -11.73 2.83 63.97
CA ALA A 25 -12.75 2.48 62.99
C ALA A 25 -14.06 3.27 63.21
N VAL A 26 -14.42 4.16 62.28
CA VAL A 26 -15.74 4.82 62.27
C VAL A 26 -16.37 4.79 60.88
N THR A 27 -17.51 4.09 60.80
CA THR A 27 -18.36 3.93 59.61
C THR A 27 -18.88 5.28 59.10
N LYS A 28 -18.59 5.66 57.85
CA LYS A 28 -19.21 6.82 57.17
C LYS A 28 -20.07 6.36 55.99
N PRO A 29 -21.27 6.96 55.77
CA PRO A 29 -22.21 6.52 54.75
C PRO A 29 -21.73 6.86 53.33
N SER A 30 -22.01 5.98 52.37
CA SER A 30 -21.64 6.13 50.97
C SER A 30 -22.45 7.21 50.26
N LEU A 31 -21.76 8.20 49.69
CA LEU A 31 -22.35 9.15 48.75
C LEU A 31 -22.59 8.47 47.39
N PRO A 32 -23.68 8.80 46.66
CA PRO A 32 -24.00 8.16 45.39
C PRO A 32 -23.01 8.56 44.27
N PRO A 33 -22.73 7.68 43.30
CA PRO A 33 -21.76 7.95 42.24
C PRO A 33 -22.23 9.09 41.34
N SER A 34 -21.35 10.09 41.15
CA SER A 34 -21.58 11.18 40.22
C SER A 34 -21.70 10.65 38.79
N LYS A 35 -22.88 10.82 38.17
CA LYS A 35 -23.11 10.40 36.79
C LYS A 35 -22.22 11.24 35.88
N LYS A 36 -21.15 10.64 35.33
CA LYS A 36 -20.33 11.24 34.27
C LYS A 36 -21.27 11.64 33.12
N ARG A 37 -21.50 12.95 32.93
CA ARG A 37 -22.25 13.48 31.79
C ARG A 37 -21.59 12.97 30.51
N LYS A 38 -22.26 12.08 29.79
CA LYS A 38 -21.84 11.69 28.44
C LYS A 38 -21.87 12.98 27.59
N LEU A 39 -20.78 13.26 26.88
CA LEU A 39 -20.77 14.38 25.94
C LEU A 39 -21.87 14.15 24.89
N PRO A 40 -22.53 15.21 24.39
CA PRO A 40 -23.48 15.07 23.30
C PRO A 40 -22.78 14.44 22.10
N THR A 41 -23.41 13.42 21.52
CA THR A 41 -22.96 12.82 20.25
C THR A 41 -22.98 13.89 19.17
N LEU A 42 -21.85 14.08 18.49
CA LEU A 42 -21.77 15.00 17.34
C LEU A 42 -22.83 14.61 16.30
N SER A 43 -23.50 15.62 15.72
CA SER A 43 -24.48 15.35 14.66
C SER A 43 -23.79 14.73 13.45
N SER A 44 -24.52 13.86 12.73
CA SER A 44 -24.02 13.17 11.53
C SER A 44 -23.47 14.12 10.47
N THR A 45 -23.92 15.38 10.43
CA THR A 45 -23.42 16.46 9.59
C THR A 45 -21.92 16.77 9.78
N PHE A 46 -21.35 16.47 10.95
CA PHE A 46 -19.91 16.66 11.23
C PHE A 46 -19.08 15.39 11.09
N VAL A 47 -19.69 14.27 10.67
CA VAL A 47 -18.96 13.06 10.31
C VAL A 47 -18.62 13.15 8.82
N PRO A 48 -17.35 13.39 8.43
CA PRO A 48 -17.00 13.42 7.01
C PRO A 48 -17.28 12.05 6.39
N GLU A 49 -17.95 12.05 5.23
CA GLU A 49 -18.24 10.81 4.49
C GLU A 49 -16.92 10.18 4.03
N ILE A 50 -16.50 9.12 4.71
CA ILE A 50 -15.32 8.34 4.31
C ILE A 50 -15.65 7.69 2.96
N PRO A 51 -14.89 7.97 1.88
CA PRO A 51 -15.15 7.35 0.59
C PRO A 51 -15.05 5.83 0.71
N LYS A 52 -16.15 5.13 0.45
CA LYS A 52 -16.18 3.66 0.43
C LYS A 52 -15.36 3.17 -0.75
N ASP A 53 -14.23 2.52 -0.47
CA ASP A 53 -13.38 1.87 -1.47
C ASP A 53 -14.14 0.69 -2.08
N ASN A 54 -14.50 0.78 -3.37
CA ASN A 54 -15.22 -0.28 -4.07
C ASN A 54 -14.21 -1.15 -4.84
N PRO A 55 -13.98 -2.42 -4.43
CA PRO A 55 -12.98 -3.28 -5.07
C PRO A 55 -13.25 -3.54 -6.55
N ALA A 56 -14.50 -3.47 -7.02
CA ALA A 56 -14.88 -3.66 -8.43
C ALA A 56 -14.23 -2.62 -9.35
N LEU A 57 -14.10 -1.37 -8.90
CA LEU A 57 -13.42 -0.31 -9.66
C LEU A 57 -11.90 -0.56 -9.78
N HIS A 58 -11.37 -1.52 -9.03
CA HIS A 58 -9.95 -1.74 -8.86
C HIS A 58 -9.56 -3.23 -9.03
N GLN A 59 -10.34 -4.05 -9.75
CA GLN A 59 -10.03 -5.46 -10.02
C GLN A 59 -9.84 -6.29 -8.72
N GLY A 60 -10.66 -6.02 -7.69
CA GLY A 60 -10.57 -6.65 -6.37
C GLY A 60 -9.43 -6.12 -5.49
N ARG A 61 -8.68 -5.10 -5.93
CA ARG A 61 -7.60 -4.48 -5.15
C ARG A 61 -8.14 -3.67 -3.98
N VAL A 62 -8.31 -4.30 -2.81
CA VAL A 62 -8.61 -3.60 -1.55
C VAL A 62 -7.41 -2.73 -1.13
N ARG A 63 -7.67 -1.49 -0.68
CA ARG A 63 -6.66 -0.61 -0.09
C ARG A 63 -6.36 -0.97 1.38
N THR A 64 -5.08 -1.10 1.72
CA THR A 64 -4.61 -1.55 3.06
C THR A 64 -4.61 -0.45 4.11
N THR A 65 -4.31 0.79 3.71
CA THR A 65 -4.48 2.00 4.52
C THR A 65 -5.78 2.71 4.11
N PRO A 66 -6.66 3.15 5.02
CA PRO A 66 -7.87 3.90 4.62
C PRO A 66 -7.51 5.23 3.94
N HIS A 67 -8.45 5.81 3.20
CA HIS A 67 -8.30 7.20 2.76
C HIS A 67 -8.36 8.12 3.99
N VAL A 68 -7.39 9.02 4.12
CA VAL A 68 -7.37 10.07 5.13
C VAL A 68 -7.34 11.40 4.40
N GLU A 69 -8.23 12.30 4.77
CA GLU A 69 -8.32 13.62 4.14
C GLU A 69 -6.98 14.38 4.26
N GLY A 70 -6.61 15.08 3.20
CA GLY A 70 -5.31 15.78 3.09
C GLY A 70 -4.08 14.84 3.09
N GLN A 71 -4.25 13.53 2.86
CA GLN A 71 -3.15 12.58 2.69
C GLN A 71 -3.15 11.98 1.28
N TYR A 72 -1.99 12.03 0.62
CA TYR A 72 -1.81 11.63 -0.77
C TYR A 72 -0.82 10.48 -0.87
N ALA A 73 -1.29 9.34 -1.38
CA ALA A 73 -0.42 8.21 -1.72
C ALA A 73 0.52 8.60 -2.86
N ALA A 74 1.80 8.31 -2.71
CA ALA A 74 2.86 8.68 -3.64
C ALA A 74 3.90 7.58 -3.76
N TYR A 75 4.66 7.56 -4.86
CA TYR A 75 5.85 6.72 -5.00
C TYR A 75 6.78 7.30 -6.08
N VAL A 76 8.08 7.02 -5.94
CA VAL A 76 9.12 7.39 -6.90
C VAL A 76 9.51 6.17 -7.72
N PHE A 77 9.65 6.33 -9.03
CA PHE A 77 9.92 5.24 -9.97
C PHE A 77 10.64 5.71 -11.22
N VAL A 78 11.31 4.79 -11.90
CA VAL A 78 11.76 4.94 -13.28
C VAL A 78 10.65 4.39 -14.20
N PRO A 79 10.12 5.16 -15.18
CA PRO A 79 9.18 4.65 -16.16
C PRO A 79 9.91 3.80 -17.19
N LEU A 80 9.30 2.68 -17.59
CA LEU A 80 9.75 1.88 -18.73
C LEU A 80 8.65 1.91 -19.80
N GLN A 81 8.89 2.70 -20.85
CA GLN A 81 8.02 2.72 -22.03
C GLN A 81 8.50 1.64 -23.00
N VAL A 82 7.68 0.64 -23.26
CA VAL A 82 7.97 -0.40 -24.25
C VAL A 82 7.11 -0.15 -25.49
N GLU A 83 7.76 0.19 -26.60
CA GLU A 83 7.09 0.44 -27.88
C GLU A 83 6.44 -0.84 -28.42
N ARG A 84 5.23 -0.73 -28.99
CA ARG A 84 4.46 -1.87 -29.53
C ARG A 84 5.25 -2.78 -30.47
N LYS A 85 6.11 -2.19 -31.32
CA LYS A 85 6.87 -2.88 -32.38
C LYS A 85 8.26 -3.34 -31.93
N SER A 86 8.60 -3.15 -30.66
CA SER A 86 9.86 -3.65 -30.10
C SER A 86 9.82 -5.16 -29.90
N LYS A 87 10.97 -5.82 -30.08
CA LYS A 87 11.13 -7.25 -29.75
C LYS A 87 10.75 -7.55 -28.30
N LEU A 88 10.98 -6.58 -27.41
CA LEU A 88 10.59 -6.66 -26.00
C LEU A 88 9.07 -6.73 -25.84
N ALA A 89 8.28 -5.88 -26.50
CA ALA A 89 6.82 -5.94 -26.43
C ALA A 89 6.26 -7.29 -26.92
N GLU A 90 6.81 -7.85 -27.98
CA GLU A 90 6.45 -9.19 -28.47
C GLU A 90 6.80 -10.29 -27.45
N LEU A 91 8.00 -10.25 -26.89
CA LEU A 91 8.46 -11.19 -25.87
C LEU A 91 7.58 -11.12 -24.61
N LEU A 92 7.31 -9.91 -24.09
CA LEU A 92 6.42 -9.67 -22.95
C LEU A 92 5.01 -10.18 -23.22
N SER A 93 4.49 -9.98 -24.44
CA SER A 93 3.16 -10.48 -24.82
C SER A 93 3.09 -12.01 -24.80
N LYS A 94 4.16 -12.70 -25.26
CA LYS A 94 4.28 -14.17 -25.18
C LYS A 94 4.38 -14.65 -23.72
N ILE A 95 5.29 -14.07 -22.94
CA ILE A 95 5.46 -14.35 -21.50
C ILE A 95 4.13 -14.23 -20.75
N ILE A 96 3.41 -13.13 -20.92
CA ILE A 96 2.14 -12.86 -20.23
C ILE A 96 1.03 -13.80 -20.69
N THR A 97 1.07 -14.24 -21.96
CA THR A 97 0.14 -15.27 -22.46
C THR A 97 0.44 -16.60 -21.81
N LYS A 98 1.72 -17.00 -21.75
CA LYS A 98 2.15 -18.25 -21.11
C LYS A 98 1.84 -18.29 -19.61
N ALA A 99 2.10 -17.19 -18.91
CA ALA A 99 1.75 -17.04 -17.50
C ALA A 99 0.24 -17.19 -17.28
N LYS A 100 -0.60 -16.68 -18.20
CA LYS A 100 -2.06 -16.83 -18.16
C LYS A 100 -2.57 -18.24 -18.48
N GLU A 101 -1.87 -19.01 -19.31
CA GLU A 101 -2.19 -20.43 -19.52
C GLU A 101 -2.03 -21.23 -18.22
N LEU A 102 -0.99 -20.93 -17.44
CA LEU A 102 -0.71 -21.56 -16.16
C LEU A 102 -1.60 -21.01 -15.02
N VAL A 103 -1.92 -19.71 -15.05
CA VAL A 103 -2.71 -19.02 -14.02
C VAL A 103 -3.71 -18.06 -14.68
N PRO A 104 -4.93 -18.53 -15.02
CA PRO A 104 -5.94 -17.72 -15.72
C PRO A 104 -6.36 -16.45 -14.97
N THR A 105 -6.20 -16.43 -13.64
CA THR A 105 -6.56 -15.33 -12.73
C THR A 105 -5.55 -14.17 -12.73
N LEU A 106 -4.42 -14.29 -13.42
CA LEU A 106 -3.43 -13.21 -13.54
C LEU A 106 -4.00 -12.00 -14.29
N HIS A 107 -3.80 -10.82 -13.72
CA HIS A 107 -4.10 -9.54 -14.33
C HIS A 107 -2.82 -8.99 -14.98
N ARG A 108 -2.92 -8.52 -16.22
CA ARG A 108 -1.78 -7.97 -16.99
C ARG A 108 -1.44 -6.56 -16.49
N ILE A 109 -0.15 -6.20 -16.47
CA ILE A 109 0.32 -4.86 -16.12
C ILE A 109 0.82 -4.14 -17.38
N GLY A 110 0.65 -2.82 -17.43
CA GLY A 110 1.20 -1.95 -18.46
C GLY A 110 0.39 -1.82 -19.75
N PHE A 111 -0.70 -2.57 -19.91
CA PHE A 111 -1.63 -2.42 -21.04
C PHE A 111 -2.81 -1.53 -20.62
N ASP A 112 -2.73 -0.21 -20.84
CA ASP A 112 -3.89 0.66 -20.74
C ASP A 112 -4.63 0.70 -22.09
N GLY A 113 -5.94 0.44 -22.08
CA GLY A 113 -6.76 0.47 -23.29
C GLY A 113 -6.98 1.88 -23.88
N SER A 114 -6.33 2.89 -23.30
CA SER A 114 -6.47 4.32 -23.61
C SER A 114 -5.36 4.88 -24.49
N ASN A 115 -4.19 4.24 -24.56
CA ASN A 115 -3.11 4.62 -25.47
C ASN A 115 -2.92 3.54 -26.54
N GLU A 116 -2.53 3.94 -27.75
CA GLU A 116 -2.56 3.11 -28.96
C GLU A 116 -1.43 2.07 -29.04
N GLY A 117 -1.38 1.17 -28.04
CA GLY A 117 -0.67 -0.11 -28.10
C GLY A 117 0.73 -0.16 -27.50
N ASN A 118 1.21 0.89 -26.85
CA ASN A 118 2.46 0.87 -26.06
C ASN A 118 2.22 0.27 -24.68
N MET A 119 3.30 -0.18 -24.01
CA MET A 119 3.23 -0.74 -22.66
C MET A 119 4.01 0.12 -21.66
N GLU A 120 3.34 0.68 -20.65
CA GLU A 120 3.98 1.45 -19.57
C GLU A 120 4.21 0.56 -18.34
N LEU A 121 5.45 0.11 -18.17
CA LEU A 121 5.95 -0.54 -16.95
C LEU A 121 6.70 0.48 -16.07
N HIS A 122 7.08 0.07 -14.86
CA HIS A 122 7.90 0.91 -13.98
C HIS A 122 8.82 0.06 -13.09
N VAL A 123 9.95 0.66 -12.71
CA VAL A 123 10.87 0.15 -11.68
C VAL A 123 10.78 1.07 -10.47
N SER A 124 10.34 0.53 -9.33
CA SER A 124 10.12 1.32 -8.10
C SER A 124 11.45 1.68 -7.42
N LEU A 125 11.59 2.95 -7.04
CA LEU A 125 12.71 3.48 -6.24
C LEU A 125 12.30 3.79 -4.79
N SER A 126 11.00 3.76 -4.49
CA SER A 126 10.47 3.91 -3.13
C SER A 126 9.37 2.89 -2.87
N ARG A 127 9.10 2.62 -1.58
CA ARG A 127 7.84 2.03 -1.14
C ARG A 127 6.67 2.99 -1.41
N PRO A 128 5.40 2.59 -1.21
CA PRO A 128 4.30 3.53 -1.08
C PRO A 128 4.55 4.53 0.07
N ILE A 129 4.52 5.81 -0.27
CA ILE A 129 4.72 6.99 0.61
C ILE A 129 3.35 7.65 0.82
N TYR A 130 3.09 8.20 2.00
CA TYR A 130 1.84 8.94 2.27
C TYR A 130 2.08 10.39 2.72
N LEU A 131 1.98 11.31 1.77
CA LEU A 131 2.34 12.72 1.91
C LEU A 131 1.17 13.58 2.42
N ARG A 132 1.48 14.57 3.28
CA ARG A 132 0.61 15.73 3.51
C ARG A 132 0.83 16.80 2.44
N ALA A 133 -0.12 17.73 2.31
CA ALA A 133 -0.07 18.77 1.27
C ALA A 133 1.26 19.56 1.23
N HIS A 134 1.80 19.94 2.40
CA HIS A 134 3.07 20.67 2.51
C HIS A 134 4.32 19.85 2.13
N GLN A 135 4.26 18.51 2.17
CA GLN A 135 5.38 17.62 1.85
C GLN A 135 5.50 17.31 0.35
N ARG A 136 4.48 17.68 -0.44
CA ARG A 136 4.40 17.39 -1.88
C ARG A 136 5.54 18.02 -2.67
N ASP A 137 5.90 19.26 -2.36
CA ASP A 137 6.94 19.96 -3.10
C ASP A 137 8.33 19.55 -2.61
N GLU A 138 8.49 19.18 -1.34
CA GLU A 138 9.75 18.63 -0.81
C GLU A 138 10.18 17.36 -1.58
N ILE A 139 9.28 16.39 -1.77
CA ILE A 139 9.60 15.18 -2.54
C ILE A 139 9.85 15.49 -4.04
N LYS A 140 9.10 16.44 -4.64
CA LYS A 140 9.34 16.86 -6.03
C LYS A 140 10.71 17.52 -6.20
N HIS A 141 11.15 18.34 -5.24
CA HIS A 141 12.47 18.94 -5.26
C HIS A 141 13.58 17.90 -5.06
N ALA A 142 13.37 16.90 -4.20
CA ALA A 142 14.31 15.79 -4.03
C ALA A 142 14.48 14.96 -5.31
N VAL A 143 13.37 14.55 -5.95
CA VAL A 143 13.40 13.79 -7.21
C VAL A 143 14.01 14.62 -8.35
N ARG A 144 13.70 15.92 -8.43
CA ARG A 144 14.34 16.85 -9.39
C ARG A 144 15.84 17.00 -9.13
N ARG A 145 16.29 16.99 -7.87
CA ARG A 145 17.72 17.04 -7.52
C ARG A 145 18.42 15.76 -7.98
N ILE A 146 17.84 14.60 -7.70
CA ILE A 146 18.34 13.30 -8.18
C ILE A 146 18.48 13.29 -9.70
N ALA A 147 17.46 13.78 -10.42
CA ALA A 147 17.50 13.89 -11.87
C ALA A 147 18.65 14.77 -12.41
N LYS A 148 19.06 15.78 -11.64
CA LYS A 148 20.19 16.65 -11.99
C LYS A 148 21.57 16.06 -11.68
N THR A 149 21.67 15.08 -10.78
CA THR A 149 22.97 14.53 -10.32
C THR A 149 23.27 13.13 -10.85
N HIS A 150 22.34 12.51 -11.56
CA HIS A 150 22.52 11.19 -12.18
C HIS A 150 22.41 11.34 -13.69
N HIS A 151 23.39 10.80 -14.41
CA HIS A 151 23.35 10.71 -15.87
C HIS A 151 22.35 9.62 -16.33
N PRO A 152 21.82 9.71 -17.55
CA PRO A 152 21.14 8.60 -18.20
C PRO A 152 22.03 7.36 -18.30
N PHE A 153 21.45 6.17 -18.14
CA PHE A 153 22.17 4.89 -18.18
C PHE A 153 21.36 3.82 -18.92
N ASN A 154 21.99 2.68 -19.21
CA ASN A 154 21.31 1.53 -19.79
C ASN A 154 21.09 0.47 -18.72
N ALA A 155 19.86 -0.04 -18.61
CA ALA A 155 19.52 -1.13 -17.72
C ALA A 155 19.14 -2.37 -18.54
N SER A 156 19.29 -3.57 -17.96
CA SER A 156 18.86 -4.81 -18.59
C SER A 156 18.14 -5.74 -17.62
N PHE A 157 17.29 -6.61 -18.13
CA PHE A 157 16.70 -7.68 -17.34
C PHE A 157 17.67 -8.86 -17.16
N ALA A 158 17.62 -9.49 -15.98
CA ALA A 158 18.44 -10.66 -15.64
C ALA A 158 17.62 -11.95 -15.52
N THR A 159 16.45 -11.90 -14.87
CA THR A 159 15.67 -13.11 -14.60
C THR A 159 14.21 -12.80 -14.25
N PHE A 160 13.38 -13.85 -14.24
CA PHE A 160 12.01 -13.80 -13.72
C PHE A 160 12.01 -14.02 -12.21
N SER A 161 11.10 -13.36 -11.48
CA SER A 161 10.87 -13.70 -10.08
C SER A 161 9.42 -13.48 -9.64
N GLU A 162 9.00 -14.26 -8.65
CA GLU A 162 7.80 -13.99 -7.88
C GLU A 162 8.14 -13.01 -6.74
N LEU A 163 7.27 -12.01 -6.56
CA LEU A 163 7.33 -11.06 -5.45
C LEU A 163 5.93 -10.82 -4.88
N GLU A 164 5.81 -10.72 -3.57
CA GLU A 164 4.58 -10.32 -2.88
C GLU A 164 4.67 -8.84 -2.45
N ASN A 165 3.52 -8.18 -2.24
CA ASN A 165 3.52 -6.88 -1.55
C ASN A 165 3.77 -7.04 -0.03
N ASP A 166 4.20 -5.95 0.62
CA ASP A 166 4.46 -5.89 2.08
C ASP A 166 3.30 -6.48 2.93
N GLU A 167 2.05 -6.39 2.47
CA GLU A 167 0.87 -6.91 3.18
C GLU A 167 0.38 -8.31 2.74
N ARG A 168 1.10 -8.99 1.84
CA ARG A 168 0.78 -10.34 1.30
C ARG A 168 -0.67 -10.49 0.83
N THR A 169 -1.18 -9.49 0.13
CA THR A 169 -2.52 -9.52 -0.49
C THR A 169 -2.45 -9.75 -2.00
N ARG A 170 -1.26 -9.68 -2.60
CA ARG A 170 -1.01 -9.85 -4.04
C ARG A 170 0.36 -10.47 -4.27
N THR A 171 0.42 -11.39 -5.22
CA THR A 171 1.66 -11.88 -5.83
C THR A 171 1.83 -11.27 -7.23
N PHE A 172 3.07 -11.04 -7.63
CA PHE A 172 3.48 -10.41 -8.88
C PHE A 172 4.47 -11.30 -9.62
N VAL A 173 4.25 -11.48 -10.93
CA VAL A 173 5.26 -11.98 -11.85
C VAL A 173 6.09 -10.79 -12.32
N THR A 174 7.39 -10.85 -12.07
CA THR A 174 8.30 -9.70 -12.24
C THR A 174 9.55 -10.06 -13.03
N LEU A 175 10.16 -9.03 -13.64
CA LEU A 175 11.43 -9.08 -14.34
C LEU A 175 12.46 -8.32 -13.51
N GLU A 176 13.48 -9.01 -12.99
CA GLU A 176 14.53 -8.39 -12.17
C GLU A 176 15.57 -7.69 -13.03
N ILE A 177 16.06 -6.55 -12.54
CA ILE A 177 17.14 -5.77 -13.15
C ILE A 177 18.50 -6.44 -12.87
N GLY A 178 19.31 -6.61 -13.92
CA GLY A 178 20.72 -6.98 -13.85
C GLY A 178 21.62 -5.75 -13.97
N ALA A 179 21.97 -5.38 -15.21
CA ALA A 179 22.69 -4.13 -15.45
C ALA A 179 21.79 -2.93 -15.11
N GLY A 180 22.38 -1.85 -14.57
CA GLY A 180 21.65 -0.71 -14.03
C GLY A 180 21.30 -0.79 -12.53
N HIS A 181 21.60 -1.91 -11.86
CA HIS A 181 21.28 -2.09 -10.43
C HIS A 181 22.02 -1.09 -9.53
N THR A 182 23.29 -0.81 -9.80
CA THR A 182 24.10 0.14 -9.03
C THR A 182 23.56 1.56 -9.13
N GLU A 183 23.21 1.99 -10.33
CA GLU A 183 22.63 3.31 -10.63
C GLU A 183 21.26 3.48 -9.97
N LEU A 184 20.39 2.46 -10.04
CA LEU A 184 19.12 2.46 -9.33
C LEU A 184 19.30 2.49 -7.80
N THR A 185 20.33 1.81 -7.28
CA THR A 185 20.70 1.83 -5.86
C THR A 185 21.09 3.24 -5.43
N THR A 186 22.00 3.92 -6.14
CA THR A 186 22.41 5.29 -5.78
C THR A 186 21.24 6.27 -5.87
N MET A 187 20.33 6.10 -6.84
CA MET A 187 19.12 6.91 -6.95
C MET A 187 18.15 6.68 -5.78
N ALA A 188 17.99 5.43 -5.31
CA ALA A 188 17.17 5.10 -4.15
C ALA A 188 17.79 5.59 -2.84
N GLU A 189 19.11 5.47 -2.68
CA GLU A 189 19.85 6.01 -1.53
C GLU A 189 19.76 7.53 -1.45
N ALA A 190 19.82 8.24 -2.59
CA ALA A 190 19.66 9.68 -2.65
C ALA A 190 18.26 10.19 -2.23
N LEU A 191 17.25 9.30 -2.15
CA LEU A 191 15.93 9.61 -1.56
C LEU A 191 15.92 9.52 -0.03
N ILE A 192 16.81 8.71 0.59
CA ILE A 192 16.80 8.41 2.03
C ILE A 192 16.73 9.67 2.91
N PRO A 193 17.54 10.73 2.70
CA PRO A 193 17.48 11.93 3.54
C PRO A 193 16.11 12.60 3.50
N THR A 194 15.49 12.70 2.32
CA THR A 194 14.15 13.28 2.17
C THR A 194 13.10 12.37 2.79
N LEU A 195 13.13 11.05 2.55
CA LEU A 195 12.20 10.09 3.15
C LEU A 195 12.21 10.16 4.69
N ARG A 196 13.39 10.29 5.30
CA ARG A 196 13.54 10.51 6.75
C ARG A 196 12.90 11.82 7.21
N THR A 197 13.15 12.94 6.54
CA THR A 197 12.53 14.24 6.87
C THR A 197 11.01 14.20 6.82
N ILE A 198 10.43 13.59 5.79
CA ILE A 198 8.96 13.45 5.65
C ILE A 198 8.36 12.33 6.53
N ARG A 199 9.18 11.66 7.36
CA ARG A 199 8.84 10.55 8.27
C ARG A 199 8.23 9.34 7.56
N GLN A 200 8.82 8.94 6.45
CA GLN A 200 8.39 7.81 5.63
C GLN A 200 9.45 6.71 5.64
N LYS A 201 9.04 5.47 5.36
CA LYS A 201 9.97 4.34 5.31
C LYS A 201 10.94 4.50 4.15
N GLU A 202 12.20 4.14 4.41
CA GLU A 202 13.22 3.93 3.39
C GLU A 202 12.84 2.75 2.47
N PHE A 203 13.62 2.52 1.43
CA PHE A 203 13.40 1.41 0.52
C PHE A 203 13.72 0.05 1.20
N TYR A 204 13.86 -1.02 0.43
CA TYR A 204 14.26 -2.32 0.98
C TYR A 204 15.78 -2.33 1.19
N SER A 205 16.25 -2.87 2.33
CA SER A 205 17.68 -2.95 2.66
C SER A 205 18.47 -3.75 1.61
N GLU A 206 17.82 -4.75 1.02
CA GLU A 206 18.31 -5.51 -0.13
C GLU A 206 17.37 -5.21 -1.31
N PRO A 207 17.68 -4.19 -2.14
CA PRO A 207 16.77 -3.73 -3.18
C PRO A 207 16.78 -4.68 -4.39
N ARG A 208 15.71 -5.49 -4.51
CA ARG A 208 15.41 -6.26 -5.73
C ARG A 208 14.65 -5.36 -6.71
N PHE A 209 15.38 -4.56 -7.49
CA PHE A 209 14.77 -3.72 -8.53
C PHE A 209 14.17 -4.59 -9.62
N HIS A 210 12.92 -4.30 -9.99
CA HIS A 210 12.15 -5.13 -10.92
C HIS A 210 11.07 -4.32 -11.66
N ALA A 211 10.63 -4.84 -12.80
CA ALA A 211 9.41 -4.41 -13.47
C ALA A 211 8.33 -5.51 -13.36
N SER A 212 7.17 -5.19 -12.79
CA SER A 212 6.06 -6.14 -12.64
C SER A 212 5.21 -6.21 -13.91
N ILE A 213 5.01 -7.41 -14.45
CA ILE A 213 4.32 -7.63 -15.74
C ILE A 213 2.94 -8.27 -15.60
N ALA A 214 2.70 -9.00 -14.51
CA ALA A 214 1.40 -9.55 -14.16
C ALA A 214 1.24 -9.65 -12.64
N TRP A 215 0.01 -9.73 -12.15
CA TRP A 215 -0.29 -9.87 -10.72
C TRP A 215 -1.59 -10.65 -10.46
N ALA A 216 -1.72 -11.25 -9.28
CA ALA A 216 -2.95 -11.91 -8.82
C ALA A 216 -3.26 -11.53 -7.37
N LEU A 217 -4.53 -11.66 -6.95
CA LEU A 217 -4.92 -11.53 -5.55
C LEU A 217 -4.56 -12.80 -4.79
N LEU A 218 -3.93 -12.65 -3.63
CA LEU A 218 -3.69 -13.76 -2.71
C LEU A 218 -4.90 -13.97 -1.80
N GLN A 219 -5.23 -15.24 -1.55
CA GLN A 219 -6.22 -15.61 -0.56
C GLN A 219 -5.67 -15.26 0.83
N LYS A 220 -6.38 -14.40 1.58
CA LYS A 220 -6.06 -14.19 2.98
C LYS A 220 -6.28 -15.51 3.72
N ALA A 221 -5.25 -15.99 4.42
CA ALA A 221 -5.43 -17.06 5.39
C ALA A 221 -6.46 -16.58 6.43
N SER A 222 -7.65 -17.20 6.40
CA SER A 222 -8.69 -16.95 7.38
C SER A 222 -8.11 -17.24 8.76
N GLN A 223 -7.96 -16.22 9.60
CA GLN A 223 -7.81 -16.45 11.03
C GLN A 223 -9.06 -17.23 11.44
N GLN A 224 -8.87 -18.50 11.80
CA GLN A 224 -9.96 -19.34 12.29
C GLN A 224 -10.57 -18.63 13.48
N GLN A 225 -11.78 -18.11 13.32
CA GLN A 225 -12.61 -17.78 14.47
C GLN A 225 -12.76 -19.09 15.23
N GLN A 226 -12.22 -19.15 16.45
CA GLN A 226 -12.36 -20.30 17.31
C GLN A 226 -13.83 -20.43 17.70
N THR A 227 -14.58 -21.17 16.88
CA THR A 227 -15.83 -21.78 17.30
C THR A 227 -15.47 -22.85 18.32
N THR A 228 -15.38 -22.44 19.58
CA THR A 228 -15.23 -23.36 20.70
C THR A 228 -16.54 -24.13 20.84
N ASP A 229 -16.61 -25.29 20.18
CA ASP A 229 -17.63 -26.30 20.46
C ASP A 229 -17.45 -26.79 21.89
N ALA A 230 -18.23 -26.19 22.80
CA ALA A 230 -18.40 -26.65 24.17
C ALA A 230 -19.83 -27.19 24.31
N ALA A 231 -20.06 -28.39 23.79
CA ALA A 231 -21.32 -29.09 24.01
C ALA A 231 -21.47 -29.45 25.50
N THR A 232 -22.47 -28.89 26.17
CA THR A 232 -23.00 -29.47 27.42
C THR A 232 -24.51 -29.23 27.47
N THR A 233 -25.24 -30.33 27.62
CA THR A 233 -26.69 -30.47 27.56
C THR A 233 -27.40 -30.02 28.85
N THR A 234 -28.55 -29.35 28.75
CA THR A 234 -29.87 -29.74 29.32
C THR A 234 -30.95 -28.65 29.07
N PRO A 235 -32.28 -28.92 29.14
CA PRO A 235 -33.23 -28.32 28.18
C PRO A 235 -34.52 -27.64 28.74
N VAL A 236 -35.34 -27.11 27.81
CA VAL A 236 -36.79 -26.77 27.86
C VAL A 236 -37.24 -25.50 28.61
N SER A 237 -37.77 -24.53 27.85
CA SER A 237 -39.18 -24.05 27.97
C SER A 237 -39.61 -23.26 26.71
N LEU A 238 -40.92 -23.24 26.42
CA LEU A 238 -41.57 -22.58 25.27
C LEU A 238 -42.23 -21.25 25.72
N GLU A 239 -42.82 -20.33 24.94
CA GLU A 239 -43.30 -20.16 23.52
C GLU A 239 -43.16 -18.65 23.14
N PRO A 240 -43.65 -18.09 21.98
CA PRO A 240 -43.91 -18.62 20.62
C PRO A 240 -43.31 -17.77 19.46
N LEU A 241 -43.41 -18.35 18.27
CA LEU A 241 -43.20 -17.85 16.90
C LEU A 241 -43.55 -16.35 16.60
N GLU A 242 -42.56 -15.57 16.15
CA GLU A 242 -42.75 -14.43 15.25
C GLU A 242 -41.98 -14.65 13.93
N SER A 243 -42.53 -14.10 12.83
CA SER A 243 -42.24 -14.49 11.45
C SER A 243 -40.84 -14.09 10.96
N GLN A 244 -39.97 -15.09 10.78
CA GLN A 244 -38.71 -14.92 10.05
C GLN A 244 -39.00 -14.69 8.57
N THR A 245 -38.79 -13.46 8.10
CA THR A 245 -38.50 -13.21 6.68
C THR A 245 -37.02 -13.54 6.49
N PRO A 246 -36.62 -14.43 5.57
CA PRO A 246 -35.21 -14.69 5.34
C PRO A 246 -34.53 -13.38 4.87
N PRO A 247 -33.34 -13.04 5.38
CA PRO A 247 -32.57 -11.96 4.78
C PRO A 247 -32.30 -12.33 3.32
N GLY A 248 -32.74 -11.48 2.40
CA GLY A 248 -32.44 -11.65 0.98
C GLY A 248 -30.93 -11.68 0.75
N PRO A 249 -30.45 -12.31 -0.34
CA PRO A 249 -29.02 -12.41 -0.60
C PRO A 249 -28.40 -11.01 -0.66
N ASP A 250 -27.35 -10.79 0.14
CA ASP A 250 -26.56 -9.55 0.12
C ASP A 250 -26.11 -9.26 -1.31
N PRO A 251 -26.48 -8.11 -1.91
CA PRO A 251 -26.15 -7.84 -3.30
C PRO A 251 -24.65 -7.55 -3.45
N ALA A 252 -23.96 -8.44 -4.14
CA ALA A 252 -22.61 -8.28 -4.68
C ALA A 252 -21.47 -8.14 -3.66
N SER A 253 -21.21 -9.20 -2.89
CA SER A 253 -19.82 -9.61 -2.69
C SER A 253 -19.30 -10.23 -4.00
N GLU A 254 -18.85 -9.38 -4.94
CA GLU A 254 -18.08 -9.86 -6.10
C GLU A 254 -16.81 -10.54 -5.57
N GLN A 255 -16.84 -11.88 -5.52
CA GLN A 255 -15.75 -12.66 -4.96
C GLN A 255 -14.66 -12.80 -6.02
N PHE A 256 -13.81 -11.77 -6.12
CA PHE A 256 -12.70 -11.73 -7.07
C PHE A 256 -11.83 -13.00 -6.94
N PRO A 257 -11.41 -13.60 -8.07
CA PRO A 257 -10.64 -14.82 -8.03
C PRO A 257 -9.31 -14.60 -7.30
N THR A 258 -9.06 -15.43 -6.30
CA THR A 258 -7.83 -15.44 -5.49
C THR A 258 -7.07 -16.74 -5.72
N ILE A 259 -5.78 -16.74 -5.41
CA ILE A 259 -4.92 -17.93 -5.39
C ILE A 259 -4.21 -18.02 -4.04
N GLU A 260 -3.92 -19.22 -3.54
CA GLU A 260 -3.16 -19.37 -2.28
C GLU A 260 -1.69 -18.93 -2.44
N ARG A 261 -1.10 -19.24 -3.60
CA ARG A 261 0.24 -18.87 -4.04
C ARG A 261 0.33 -18.92 -5.57
N LEU A 262 1.37 -18.36 -6.17
CA LEU A 262 1.68 -18.67 -7.57
C LEU A 262 2.13 -20.15 -7.68
N PRO A 263 1.70 -20.91 -8.71
CA PRO A 263 2.20 -22.28 -8.91
C PRO A 263 3.71 -22.28 -9.11
N SER A 264 4.37 -23.25 -8.48
CA SER A 264 5.84 -23.40 -8.44
C SER A 264 6.48 -23.54 -9.81
N GLU A 265 5.68 -23.89 -10.83
CA GLU A 265 6.09 -24.17 -12.20
C GLU A 265 6.14 -22.89 -13.05
N VAL A 266 5.47 -21.80 -12.64
CA VAL A 266 5.37 -20.56 -13.44
C VAL A 266 6.74 -19.93 -13.63
N ILE A 267 7.47 -19.65 -12.55
CA ILE A 267 8.76 -18.97 -12.65
C ILE A 267 9.84 -19.84 -13.34
N PRO A 268 10.01 -21.14 -13.01
CA PRO A 268 10.92 -22.03 -13.75
C PRO A 268 10.53 -22.21 -15.22
N GLY A 269 9.23 -22.35 -15.53
CA GLY A 269 8.74 -22.47 -16.90
C GLY A 269 9.07 -21.24 -17.75
N LEU A 270 8.77 -20.04 -17.23
CA LEU A 270 9.12 -18.78 -17.90
C LEU A 270 10.64 -18.60 -18.06
N LYS A 271 11.45 -19.00 -17.06
CA LYS A 271 12.93 -19.00 -17.17
C LYS A 271 13.42 -19.94 -18.26
N SER A 272 12.87 -21.15 -18.34
CA SER A 272 13.26 -22.15 -19.33
C SER A 272 12.90 -21.73 -20.76
N GLU A 273 11.69 -21.19 -20.96
CA GLU A 273 11.15 -20.85 -22.28
C GLU A 273 11.64 -19.48 -22.80
N PHE A 274 11.77 -18.48 -21.92
CA PHE A 274 12.03 -17.08 -22.31
C PHE A 274 13.30 -16.48 -21.70
N GLY A 275 14.00 -17.16 -20.80
CA GLY A 275 15.14 -16.61 -20.07
C GLY A 275 16.29 -16.14 -20.97
N SER A 276 16.63 -16.92 -22.00
CA SER A 276 17.68 -16.55 -22.97
C SER A 276 17.33 -15.30 -23.79
N ALA A 277 16.09 -15.17 -24.24
CA ALA A 277 15.60 -14.01 -24.96
C ALA A 277 15.44 -12.77 -24.04
N LEU A 278 15.19 -12.97 -22.75
CA LEU A 278 15.11 -11.89 -21.76
C LEU A 278 16.47 -11.25 -21.48
N VAL A 279 17.56 -12.03 -21.49
CA VAL A 279 18.93 -11.53 -21.25
C VAL A 279 19.67 -11.12 -22.53
N ASP A 280 19.07 -11.34 -23.71
CA ASP A 280 19.61 -10.88 -24.99
C ASP A 280 19.71 -9.34 -24.99
N GLY A 281 20.92 -8.81 -25.18
CA GLY A 281 21.19 -7.39 -25.19
C GLY A 281 20.39 -6.59 -26.23
N ALA A 282 19.92 -7.23 -27.31
CA ALA A 282 19.08 -6.62 -28.34
C ALA A 282 17.57 -6.65 -28.03
N ILE A 283 17.16 -7.21 -26.89
CA ILE A 283 15.76 -7.36 -26.47
C ILE A 283 15.55 -6.86 -25.03
N GLY A 284 16.35 -7.34 -24.08
CA GLY A 284 16.21 -7.08 -22.65
C GLY A 284 16.82 -5.78 -22.15
N THR A 285 17.57 -5.05 -22.99
CA THR A 285 18.19 -3.77 -22.65
C THR A 285 17.24 -2.61 -22.94
N PHE A 286 17.16 -1.65 -22.02
CA PHE A 286 16.41 -0.42 -22.20
C PHE A 286 17.18 0.79 -21.64
N HIS A 287 16.89 1.97 -22.19
CA HIS A 287 17.53 3.21 -21.77
C HIS A 287 16.73 3.87 -20.64
N VAL A 288 17.42 4.28 -19.58
CA VAL A 288 16.87 5.00 -18.44
C VAL A 288 17.32 6.45 -18.54
N ASP A 289 16.42 7.33 -19.00
CA ASP A 289 16.66 8.77 -19.14
C ASP A 289 15.76 9.64 -18.24
N THR A 290 14.87 9.02 -17.44
CA THR A 290 13.78 9.74 -16.74
C THR A 290 13.55 9.15 -15.36
N ILE A 291 13.29 10.02 -14.38
CA ILE A 291 12.77 9.67 -13.06
C ILE A 291 11.41 10.37 -12.82
N CYS A 292 10.48 9.64 -12.22
CA CYS A 292 9.10 10.07 -11.98
C CYS A 292 8.75 10.05 -10.49
N VAL A 293 7.87 10.95 -10.07
CA VAL A 293 7.07 10.81 -8.85
C VAL A 293 5.59 10.87 -9.19
N ARG A 294 4.83 9.89 -8.71
CA ARG A 294 3.37 9.95 -8.72
C ARG A 294 2.89 10.43 -7.37
N ILE A 295 1.91 11.33 -7.34
CA ILE A 295 1.22 11.81 -6.14
C ILE A 295 -0.28 11.77 -6.43
N GLY A 296 -0.95 10.71 -5.96
CA GLY A 296 -2.35 10.42 -6.29
C GLY A 296 -2.54 10.18 -7.79
N LYS A 297 -3.22 11.13 -8.46
CA LYS A 297 -3.44 11.10 -9.91
C LYS A 297 -2.33 11.81 -10.70
N ASP A 298 -1.60 12.72 -10.06
CA ASP A 298 -0.60 13.56 -10.74
C ASP A 298 0.72 12.80 -10.89
N VAL A 299 1.34 12.86 -12.07
CA VAL A 299 2.68 12.31 -12.31
C VAL A 299 3.59 13.44 -12.76
N SER A 300 4.66 13.70 -12.00
CA SER A 300 5.73 14.62 -12.38
C SER A 300 6.93 13.81 -12.87
N ARG A 301 7.49 14.18 -14.03
CA ARG A 301 8.60 13.48 -14.70
C ARG A 301 9.77 14.45 -14.89
N TRP A 302 11.00 14.01 -14.70
CA TRP A 302 12.22 14.78 -14.97
C TRP A 302 13.24 13.92 -15.70
N LYS A 303 13.89 14.49 -16.72
CA LYS A 303 15.01 13.84 -17.40
C LYS A 303 16.25 13.84 -16.51
N LEU A 304 16.97 12.71 -16.55
CA LEU A 304 18.31 12.56 -16.04
C LEU A 304 19.26 13.40 -16.91
N ALA A 305 20.15 14.16 -16.24
CA ALA A 305 21.14 15.00 -16.90
C ALA A 305 22.54 14.64 -16.41
N GLY A 306 22.73 14.70 -15.08
CA GLY A 306 24.00 14.59 -14.37
C GLY A 306 24.90 15.81 -14.53
#